data_AF-A0A1Q9ART2-F1
#
_entry.id   AF-A0A1Q9ART2-F1
#
_cell.length_a   1.000
_cell.length_b   1.000
_cell.length_c   1.000
_cell.angle_alpha   90.00
_cell.angle_beta   90.00
_cell.angle_gamma   90.00
#
_symmetry.space_group_name_H-M   'P 1'
#
loop_
_entity.id
_entity.type
_entity.pdbx_description
1 polymer ?
#
loop_
_entity_poly.entity_id
_entity_poly.type
_entity_poly.pdbx_seq_one_letter_code
_entity_poly.pdbx_strand_id
1 'polypeptide(L)'
;MAVDGVTGVTNTNTTNTTTTSQASKDAGAASLNYDSFLKLLVTQLKNQDPTQPMDSAQQMAQLATFSQVEQTIKTNKNLETMIQGNALNQAGAVIGRTVTSADGATSGVVSSVKITSTGITAMLASGQELAISAGVVIK
;
A
#
# COMPACT_ATOMS: atom_id res chain seq x y z
N MET A 1 -15.83 8.46 45.44
CA MET A 1 -16.37 9.48 44.52
C MET A 1 -15.84 9.10 43.13
N ALA A 2 -16.56 8.33 42.31
CA ALA A 2 -17.86 8.56 41.66
C ALA A 2 -17.79 9.69 40.59
N VAL A 3 -17.80 9.17 39.35
CA VAL A 3 -18.05 9.68 37.99
C VAL A 3 -18.89 10.95 37.77
N ASP A 4 -18.60 11.66 36.67
CA ASP A 4 -19.52 12.06 35.55
C ASP A 4 -18.68 12.86 34.50
N GLY A 5 -18.83 12.82 33.17
CA GLY A 5 -19.96 12.47 32.30
C GLY A 5 -20.46 13.75 31.58
N VAL A 6 -20.26 13.87 30.24
CA VAL A 6 -21.03 14.65 29.21
C VAL A 6 -20.10 14.93 28.00
N THR A 7 -20.21 14.46 26.74
CA THR A 7 -21.27 14.44 25.70
C THR A 7 -21.91 15.78 25.34
N GLY A 8 -21.29 16.52 24.43
CA GLY A 8 -21.89 17.65 23.72
C GLY A 8 -21.40 17.73 22.27
N VAL A 9 -22.22 17.24 21.34
CA VAL A 9 -22.09 17.30 19.88
C VAL A 9 -22.12 18.75 19.38
N THR A 10 -21.29 19.09 18.38
CA THR A 10 -21.65 20.09 17.36
C THR A 10 -21.07 19.67 16.02
N ASN A 11 -21.97 19.37 15.08
CA ASN A 11 -21.72 19.10 13.68
C ASN A 11 -21.02 20.28 12.98
N THR A 12 -19.98 19.98 12.19
CA THR A 12 -19.70 20.72 10.95
C THR A 12 -19.42 19.72 9.84
N ASN A 13 -20.38 19.60 8.93
CA ASN A 13 -20.16 19.05 7.60
C ASN A 13 -19.10 19.91 6.90
N THR A 14 -17.93 19.33 6.61
CA THR A 14 -17.04 19.82 5.54
C THR A 14 -16.53 18.63 4.76
N THR A 15 -17.07 18.50 3.56
CA THR A 15 -16.52 17.79 2.40
C THR A 15 -15.02 18.00 2.22
N ASN A 16 -14.23 16.94 2.36
CA ASN A 16 -12.89 16.86 1.76
C ASN A 16 -12.71 15.49 1.08
N THR A 17 -13.45 15.31 -0.01
CA THR A 17 -12.90 14.67 -1.21
C THR A 17 -11.53 15.26 -1.56
N THR A 18 -10.66 14.43 -2.14
CA THR A 18 -9.32 14.71 -2.71
C THR A 18 -8.10 14.61 -1.78
N THR A 19 -7.74 13.39 -1.38
CA THR A 19 -6.35 13.04 -0.97
C THR A 19 -5.61 12.16 -1.98
N THR A 20 -6.23 11.84 -3.13
CA THR A 20 -5.62 11.00 -4.18
C THR A 20 -4.86 11.77 -5.27
N SER A 21 -4.82 13.11 -5.23
CA SER A 21 -4.14 13.91 -6.28
C SER A 21 -2.76 14.44 -5.89
N GLN A 22 -2.30 14.28 -4.65
CA GLN A 22 -1.00 14.81 -4.21
C GLN A 22 0.16 13.85 -4.54
N ALA A 23 -0.05 12.53 -4.37
CA ALA A 23 0.98 11.53 -4.67
C ALA A 23 1.34 11.42 -6.16
N SER A 24 0.41 11.76 -7.06
CA SER A 24 0.65 11.78 -8.51
C SER A 24 1.48 12.99 -8.95
N LYS A 25 1.38 14.12 -8.21
CA LYS A 25 2.15 15.33 -8.50
C LYS A 25 3.59 15.23 -8.01
N ASP A 26 3.83 14.60 -6.85
CA ASP A 26 5.19 14.37 -6.34
C ASP A 26 6.00 13.42 -7.22
N ALA A 27 5.41 12.29 -7.64
CA ALA A 27 6.09 11.35 -8.53
C ALA A 27 6.42 11.97 -9.90
N GLY A 28 5.54 12.84 -10.42
CA GLY A 28 5.78 13.60 -11.65
C GLY A 28 6.85 14.68 -11.49
N ALA A 29 6.87 15.37 -10.35
CA ALA A 29 7.88 16.36 -10.01
C ALA A 29 9.27 15.73 -9.84
N ALA A 30 9.38 14.57 -9.18
CA ALA A 30 10.64 13.84 -9.02
C ALA A 30 11.22 13.38 -10.38
N SER A 31 10.38 12.82 -11.27
CA SER A 31 10.83 12.42 -12.61
C SER A 31 11.21 13.61 -13.50
N LEU A 32 10.46 14.72 -13.43
CA LEU A 32 10.72 15.92 -14.22
C LEU A 32 12.01 16.64 -13.75
N ASN A 33 12.34 16.52 -12.46
CA ASN A 33 13.55 17.06 -11.87
C ASN A 33 14.80 16.24 -12.28
N TYR A 34 14.67 14.92 -12.45
CA TYR A 34 15.76 14.05 -12.92
C TYR A 34 16.20 14.35 -14.36
N ASP A 35 15.27 14.49 -15.31
CA ASP A 35 15.59 14.80 -16.71
C ASP A 35 16.14 16.22 -16.89
N SER A 36 15.60 17.19 -16.15
CA SER A 36 16.11 18.57 -16.14
C SER A 36 17.52 18.63 -15.54
N PHE A 37 17.82 17.76 -14.57
CA PHE A 37 19.12 17.64 -13.93
C PHE A 37 20.16 16.91 -14.81
N LEU A 38 19.79 15.85 -15.54
CA LEU A 38 20.68 15.21 -16.54
C LEU A 38 21.09 16.20 -17.64
N LYS A 39 20.16 17.05 -18.08
CA LYS A 39 20.48 18.16 -19.00
C LYS A 39 21.46 19.15 -18.39
N LEU A 40 21.29 19.50 -17.12
CA LEU A 40 22.19 20.41 -16.42
C LEU A 40 23.58 19.79 -16.20
N LEU A 41 23.66 18.50 -15.85
CA LEU A 41 24.89 17.72 -15.71
C LEU A 41 25.66 17.65 -17.02
N VAL A 42 24.99 17.34 -18.14
CA VAL A 42 25.60 17.35 -19.48
C VAL A 42 26.07 18.76 -19.86
N THR A 43 25.34 19.79 -19.44
CA THR A 43 25.71 21.20 -19.68
C THR A 43 26.92 21.62 -18.86
N GLN A 44 27.05 21.15 -17.62
CA GLN A 44 28.21 21.36 -16.75
C GLN A 44 29.42 20.57 -17.24
N LEU A 45 29.27 19.30 -17.65
CA LEU A 45 30.35 18.50 -18.27
C LEU A 45 30.91 19.16 -19.54
N LYS A 46 30.08 19.91 -20.28
CA LYS A 46 30.50 20.70 -21.45
C LYS A 46 31.18 22.04 -21.11
N ASN A 47 31.06 22.55 -19.88
CA ASN A 47 31.52 23.90 -19.49
C ASN A 47 32.42 23.94 -18.23
N GLN A 48 32.81 22.81 -17.65
CA GLN A 48 33.62 22.79 -16.42
C GLN A 48 35.10 23.11 -16.72
N ASP A 49 35.59 24.18 -16.07
CA ASP A 49 37.00 24.38 -15.76
C ASP A 49 37.45 23.28 -14.76
N PRO A 50 38.58 22.57 -15.00
CA PRO A 50 38.99 21.35 -14.29
C PRO A 50 39.31 21.50 -12.79
N THR A 51 39.18 22.70 -12.20
CA THR A 51 39.74 22.99 -10.87
C THR A 51 38.77 22.85 -9.68
N GLN A 52 37.46 22.69 -9.87
CA GLN A 52 36.49 22.45 -8.76
C GLN A 52 35.33 21.49 -9.11
N PRO A 53 35.49 20.18 -8.89
CA PRO A 53 34.51 19.18 -9.32
C PRO A 53 33.51 18.68 -8.24
N MET A 54 33.51 19.18 -7.00
CA MET A 54 33.12 18.31 -5.87
C MET A 54 31.74 18.48 -5.20
N ASP A 55 30.98 19.56 -5.38
CA ASP A 55 29.72 19.76 -4.62
C ASP A 55 28.48 19.12 -5.28
N SER A 56 28.34 19.27 -6.60
CA SER A 56 27.15 18.82 -7.34
C SER A 56 27.00 17.30 -7.43
N ALA A 57 28.12 16.56 -7.40
CA ALA A 57 28.13 15.09 -7.46
C ALA A 57 27.60 14.44 -6.16
N GLN A 58 27.83 15.09 -5.01
CA GLN A 58 27.45 14.54 -3.70
C GLN A 58 25.95 14.72 -3.44
N GLN A 59 25.39 15.86 -3.86
CA GLN A 59 23.94 16.09 -3.87
C GLN A 59 23.22 15.16 -4.87
N MET A 60 23.85 14.86 -6.02
CA MET A 60 23.36 13.86 -6.99
C MET A 60 23.33 12.45 -6.42
N ALA A 61 24.37 12.03 -5.69
CA ALA A 61 24.38 10.73 -5.03
C ALA A 61 23.21 10.60 -4.02
N GLN A 62 22.92 11.68 -3.29
CA GLN A 62 21.79 11.71 -2.35
C GLN A 62 20.43 11.66 -3.06
N LEU A 63 20.26 12.39 -4.17
CA LEU A 63 19.01 12.39 -4.96
C LEU A 63 18.77 11.07 -5.70
N ALA A 64 19.82 10.46 -6.26
CA ALA A 64 19.74 9.15 -6.88
C ALA A 64 19.33 8.09 -5.85
N THR A 65 19.88 8.18 -4.63
CA THR A 65 19.49 7.32 -3.51
C THR A 65 18.01 7.51 -3.15
N PHE A 66 17.53 8.76 -3.07
CA PHE A 66 16.13 9.05 -2.80
C PHE A 66 15.20 8.51 -3.89
N SER A 67 15.56 8.70 -5.16
CA SER A 67 14.80 8.20 -6.31
C SER A 67 14.71 6.67 -6.31
N GLN A 68 15.79 5.99 -5.94
CA GLN A 68 15.81 4.53 -5.79
C GLN A 68 14.88 4.06 -4.66
N VAL A 69 14.85 4.79 -3.54
CA VAL A 69 13.93 4.51 -2.42
C VAL A 69 12.48 4.72 -2.86
N GLU A 70 12.16 5.82 -3.54
CA GLU A 70 10.81 6.06 -4.05
C GLU A 70 10.36 4.98 -5.05
N GLN A 71 11.24 4.58 -5.96
CA GLN A 71 10.97 3.51 -6.90
C GLN A 71 10.72 2.18 -6.17
N THR A 72 11.44 1.92 -5.09
CA THR A 72 11.23 0.75 -4.23
C THR A 72 9.88 0.82 -3.53
N ILE A 73 9.50 1.97 -2.96
CA ILE A 73 8.19 2.18 -2.32
C ILE A 73 7.06 1.97 -3.35
N LYS A 74 7.19 2.53 -4.55
CA LYS A 74 6.21 2.35 -5.63
C LYS A 74 6.08 0.90 -6.05
N THR A 75 7.20 0.18 -6.14
CA THR A 75 7.22 -1.25 -6.45
C THR A 75 6.51 -2.05 -5.36
N ASN A 76 6.80 -1.80 -4.09
CA ASN A 76 6.14 -2.46 -2.96
C ASN A 76 4.63 -2.21 -2.96
N LYS A 77 4.19 -0.98 -3.27
CA LYS A 77 2.76 -0.64 -3.37
C LYS A 77 2.07 -1.37 -4.53
N ASN A 78 2.75 -1.50 -5.67
CA ASN A 78 2.24 -2.28 -6.80
C ASN A 78 2.14 -3.77 -6.45
N LEU A 79 3.13 -4.32 -5.74
CA LEU A 79 3.09 -5.70 -5.24
C LEU A 79 1.94 -5.92 -4.26
N GLU A 80 1.73 -4.99 -3.33
CA GLU A 80 0.61 -5.05 -2.38
C GLU A 80 -0.74 -5.05 -3.11
N THR A 81 -0.90 -4.18 -4.12
CA THR A 81 -2.11 -4.13 -4.96
C THR A 81 -2.32 -5.45 -5.70
N MET A 82 -1.25 -6.05 -6.23
CA MET A 82 -1.31 -7.34 -6.93
C MET A 82 -1.70 -8.48 -5.98
N ILE A 83 -1.14 -8.51 -4.78
CA ILE A 83 -1.48 -9.49 -3.73
C ILE A 83 -2.95 -9.36 -3.33
N GLN A 84 -3.44 -8.13 -3.12
CA GLN A 84 -4.85 -7.87 -2.81
C GLN A 84 -5.77 -8.32 -3.95
N GLY A 85 -5.41 -8.04 -5.21
CA GLY A 85 -6.17 -8.50 -6.37
C GLY A 85 -6.21 -10.03 -6.48
N ASN A 86 -5.10 -10.72 -6.20
CA ASN A 86 -5.07 -12.18 -6.17
C ASN A 86 -5.92 -12.74 -5.02
N ALA A 87 -5.82 -12.15 -3.83
CA ALA A 87 -6.62 -12.53 -2.67
C ALA A 87 -8.12 -12.34 -2.92
N LEU A 88 -8.53 -11.29 -3.64
CA LEU A 88 -9.92 -11.06 -4.03
C LEU A 88 -10.43 -12.12 -4.99
N ASN A 89 -9.62 -12.54 -5.96
CA ASN A 89 -9.98 -13.63 -6.87
C ASN A 89 -10.18 -14.95 -6.11
N GLN A 90 -9.29 -15.26 -5.16
CA GLN A 90 -9.43 -16.44 -4.30
C GLN A 90 -10.65 -16.33 -3.37
N ALA A 91 -10.90 -15.15 -2.82
CA ALA A 91 -12.09 -14.86 -2.00
C ALA A 91 -13.39 -15.12 -2.77
N GLY A 92 -13.48 -14.67 -4.02
CA GLY A 92 -14.63 -14.92 -4.88
C GLY A 92 -14.90 -16.40 -5.13
N ALA A 93 -13.86 -17.24 -5.15
CA ALA A 93 -13.98 -18.68 -5.36
C ALA A 93 -14.47 -19.46 -4.12
N VAL A 94 -14.36 -18.87 -2.92
CA VAL A 94 -14.73 -19.51 -1.65
C VAL A 94 -16.05 -19.01 -1.06
N ILE A 95 -16.53 -17.82 -1.43
CA ILE A 95 -17.84 -17.31 -1.00
C ILE A 95 -18.94 -18.29 -1.45
N GLY A 96 -19.81 -18.67 -0.52
CA GLY A 96 -20.88 -19.65 -0.77
C GLY A 96 -20.42 -21.11 -0.78
N ARG A 97 -19.12 -21.39 -0.66
CA ARG A 97 -18.61 -22.76 -0.47
C ARG A 97 -18.52 -23.15 1.00
N THR A 98 -18.45 -24.46 1.25
CA THR A 98 -18.24 -24.98 2.60
C THR A 98 -16.74 -25.08 2.88
N VAL A 99 -16.29 -24.39 3.92
CA VAL A 99 -14.91 -24.47 4.40
C VAL A 99 -14.85 -25.27 5.69
N THR A 100 -13.82 -26.08 5.83
CA THR A 100 -13.52 -26.84 7.06
C THR A 100 -12.11 -26.54 7.50
N SER A 101 -11.96 -26.15 8.78
CA SER A 101 -10.69 -25.90 9.43
C SER A 101 -9.77 -27.13 9.38
N ALA A 102 -8.45 -26.91 9.47
CA ALA A 102 -7.44 -27.97 9.38
C ALA A 102 -7.57 -29.04 10.49
N ASP A 103 -8.12 -28.65 11.64
CA ASP A 103 -8.42 -29.53 12.78
C ASP A 103 -9.79 -30.23 12.68
N GLY A 104 -10.59 -29.89 11.67
CA GLY A 104 -11.95 -30.41 11.49
C GLY A 104 -13.00 -29.88 12.49
N ALA A 105 -12.62 -29.02 13.44
CA ALA A 105 -13.51 -28.57 14.51
C ALA A 105 -14.53 -27.52 14.05
N THR A 106 -14.17 -26.73 13.03
CA THR A 106 -15.01 -25.66 12.50
C THR A 106 -15.33 -25.93 11.04
N SER A 107 -16.61 -26.06 10.69
CA SER A 107 -17.09 -26.21 9.32
C SER A 107 -18.34 -25.38 9.07
N GLY A 108 -18.44 -24.78 7.89
CA GLY A 108 -19.65 -24.07 7.48
C GLY A 108 -19.50 -23.32 6.16
N VAL A 109 -20.62 -22.77 5.71
CA VAL A 109 -20.68 -22.00 4.46
C VAL A 109 -20.10 -20.62 4.67
N VAL A 110 -19.22 -20.16 3.77
CA VAL A 110 -18.64 -18.81 3.80
C VAL A 110 -19.69 -17.79 3.36
N SER A 111 -20.01 -16.85 4.25
CA SER A 111 -20.92 -15.72 4.00
C SER A 111 -20.19 -14.52 3.40
N SER A 112 -18.99 -14.21 3.92
CA SER A 112 -18.15 -13.13 3.39
C SER A 112 -16.67 -13.40 3.63
N VAL A 113 -15.80 -12.67 2.94
CA VAL A 113 -14.35 -12.77 3.10
C VAL A 113 -13.76 -11.41 3.42
N LYS A 114 -12.85 -11.36 4.37
CA LYS A 114 -12.07 -10.20 4.77
C LYS A 114 -10.62 -10.41 4.37
N ILE A 115 -10.08 -9.47 3.60
CA ILE A 115 -8.66 -9.46 3.21
C ILE A 115 -7.95 -8.53 4.18
N THR A 116 -7.02 -9.07 4.96
CA THR A 116 -6.17 -8.30 5.86
C THR A 116 -4.72 -8.37 5.39
N SER A 117 -3.85 -7.53 5.97
CA SER A 117 -2.40 -7.60 5.71
C SER A 117 -1.78 -8.95 6.08
N THR A 118 -2.47 -9.77 6.89
CA THR A 118 -2.00 -11.06 7.38
C THR A 118 -2.57 -12.26 6.61
N GLY A 119 -3.51 -12.04 5.69
CA GLY A 119 -4.09 -13.09 4.86
C GLY A 119 -5.58 -12.91 4.59
N ILE A 120 -6.23 -14.03 4.28
CA ILE A 120 -7.66 -14.10 3.95
C ILE A 120 -8.40 -14.73 5.12
N THR A 121 -9.42 -14.06 5.66
CA THR A 121 -10.30 -14.60 6.71
C THR A 121 -11.72 -14.74 6.15
N ALA A 122 -12.29 -15.94 6.20
CA ALA A 122 -13.68 -16.18 5.89
C ALA A 122 -14.55 -15.97 7.13
N MET A 123 -15.70 -15.33 6.96
CA MET A 123 -16.78 -15.32 7.95
C MET A 123 -17.81 -16.35 7.52
N LEU A 124 -18.04 -17.36 8.35
CA LEU A 124 -19.02 -18.41 8.12
C LEU A 124 -20.45 -17.87 8.38
N ALA A 125 -21.46 -18.53 7.82
CA ALA A 125 -22.87 -18.21 8.06
C ALA A 125 -23.28 -18.36 9.54
N SER A 126 -22.50 -19.13 10.32
CA SER A 126 -22.64 -19.23 11.78
C SER A 126 -22.11 -18.01 12.55
N GLY A 127 -21.50 -17.04 11.87
CA GLY A 127 -20.85 -15.87 12.47
C GLY A 127 -19.42 -16.12 12.94
N GLN A 128 -18.91 -17.35 12.81
CA GLN A 128 -17.53 -17.70 13.16
C GLN A 128 -16.55 -17.22 12.09
N GLU A 129 -15.42 -16.65 12.50
CA GLU A 129 -14.31 -16.32 11.60
C GLU A 129 -13.34 -17.49 11.49
N LEU A 130 -12.92 -17.81 10.26
CA LEU A 130 -11.93 -18.83 9.95
C LEU A 130 -10.88 -18.26 9.02
N ALA A 131 -9.62 -18.24 9.45
CA ALA A 131 -8.50 -17.89 8.59
C ALA A 131 -8.32 -18.96 7.51
N ILE A 132 -8.31 -18.56 6.24
CA ILE A 132 -8.00 -19.45 5.12
C ILE A 132 -6.48 -19.54 5.00
N SER A 133 -5.92 -20.57 5.64
CA SER A 133 -4.50 -20.89 5.64
C SER A 133 -4.26 -22.34 5.20
N ALA A 134 -3.00 -22.79 5.21
CA ALA A 134 -2.64 -24.15 4.83
C ALA A 134 -3.38 -25.19 5.69
N GLY A 135 -4.01 -26.17 5.03
CA GLY A 135 -4.76 -27.25 5.69
C GLY A 135 -6.28 -27.06 5.74
N VAL A 136 -6.80 -25.89 5.36
CA VAL A 136 -8.25 -25.67 5.22
C VAL A 136 -8.76 -26.37 3.96
N VAL A 137 -9.85 -27.13 4.08
CA VAL A 137 -10.49 -27.84 2.96
C VAL A 137 -11.72 -27.05 2.49
N ILE A 138 -11.82 -26.81 1.18
CA ILE A 138 -12.92 -26.09 0.54
C ILE A 138 -13.72 -27.10 -0.32
N LYS A 139 -15.02 -27.21 -0.10
CA LYS A 139 -15.94 -28.07 -0.88
C LYS A 139 -17.08 -27.24 -1.47
#